data_AF-A0AAU7GYL1-F1
#
_entry.id   AF-A0AAU7GYL1-F1
#
_cell.length_a   1.000
_cell.length_b   1.000
_cell.length_c   1.000
_cell.angle_alpha   90.00
_cell.angle_beta   90.00
_cell.angle_gamma   90.00
#
_symmetry.space_group_name_H-M   'P 1'
#
loop_
_entity.id
_entity.type
_entity.pdbx_description
1 polymer ?
#
loop_
_entity_poly.entity_id
_entity_poly.type
_entity_poly.pdbx_seq_one_letter_code
_entity_poly.pdbx_strand_id
1 'polypeptide(L)'
;MPKYNIYTKIESNVSAVDLFYDLNVYRTDASNKKHILLSVAQQPVTSNYQTQSHETNDTEDGLSVIYIMEMNLYRKHGGKLFSVLSSPAKKMYTLGEMASGQAYSKNKRENVCYFETKAQTKPVNDKGEDNIHTVQITCQKRAFIAKEYPVGSPDDPFDKNKIEHQFLSRMNRSSYPNQGDTSLCGPASFFYCLLMDRPDIYKQAVNELWLYGKTKIGALNIVPSNSCLILPANSGHATK
;
A
#
# COMPACT_ATOMS: atom_id res chain seq x y z
N MET A 1 9.62 -29.46 -4.68
CA MET A 1 8.60 -28.46 -4.29
C MET A 1 8.34 -27.57 -5.51
N PRO A 2 7.17 -26.95 -5.66
CA PRO A 2 6.90 -26.09 -6.79
C PRO A 2 7.69 -24.78 -6.69
N LYS A 3 8.13 -24.30 -7.85
CA LYS A 3 8.61 -22.94 -8.06
C LYS A 3 7.64 -22.20 -8.96
N TYR A 4 7.57 -20.89 -8.79
CA TYR A 4 6.67 -20.04 -9.55
C TYR A 4 7.45 -18.97 -10.27
N ASN A 5 6.95 -18.57 -11.43
CA ASN A 5 7.45 -17.39 -12.13
C ASN A 5 6.59 -16.19 -11.72
N ILE A 6 7.23 -15.15 -11.22
CA ILE A 6 6.53 -13.95 -10.75
C ILE A 6 7.04 -12.71 -11.47
N TYR A 7 6.09 -11.84 -11.79
CA TYR A 7 6.34 -10.53 -12.38
C TYR A 7 5.19 -9.57 -12.04
N THR A 8 5.42 -8.27 -12.15
CA THR A 8 4.43 -7.22 -11.91
C THR A 8 4.58 -6.07 -12.91
N LYS A 9 3.74 -5.05 -12.79
CA LYS A 9 3.70 -3.86 -13.63
C LYS A 9 3.98 -2.61 -12.82
N ILE A 10 4.66 -1.67 -13.46
CA ILE A 10 4.83 -0.31 -12.97
C ILE A 10 4.13 0.67 -13.91
N GLU A 11 3.87 1.87 -13.42
CA GLU A 11 3.32 2.96 -14.23
C GLU A 11 4.33 4.11 -14.29
N SER A 12 4.75 4.50 -15.49
CA SER A 12 5.68 5.60 -15.69
C SER A 12 5.52 6.28 -17.04
N ASN A 13 5.99 7.53 -17.14
CA ASN A 13 6.19 8.26 -18.40
C ASN A 13 7.68 8.39 -18.78
N VAL A 14 8.57 7.83 -17.97
CA VAL A 14 10.02 7.75 -18.22
C VAL A 14 10.29 6.52 -19.07
N SER A 15 11.28 6.60 -19.96
CA SER A 15 11.64 5.45 -20.81
C SER A 15 11.98 4.20 -19.97
N ALA A 16 11.44 3.04 -20.33
CA ALA A 16 11.65 1.81 -19.57
C ALA A 16 13.12 1.35 -19.51
N VAL A 17 13.92 1.63 -20.56
CA VAL A 17 15.37 1.32 -20.62
C VAL A 17 16.19 2.02 -19.53
N ASP A 18 15.58 3.06 -18.96
CA ASP A 18 16.14 4.00 -18.02
C ASP A 18 15.62 3.73 -16.60
N LEU A 19 14.84 2.66 -16.41
CA LEU A 19 14.24 2.25 -15.15
C LEU A 19 14.73 0.87 -14.72
N PHE A 20 15.06 0.76 -13.44
CA PHE A 20 15.56 -0.46 -12.81
C PHE A 20 14.82 -0.68 -11.49
N TYR A 21 14.79 -1.91 -10.98
CA TYR A 21 14.12 -2.22 -9.73
C TYR A 21 14.87 -3.25 -8.89
N ASP A 22 14.66 -3.14 -7.59
CA ASP A 22 14.84 -4.24 -6.65
C ASP A 22 13.46 -4.84 -6.36
N LEU A 23 13.33 -6.15 -6.35
CA LEU A 23 12.07 -6.85 -6.04
C LEU A 23 12.33 -7.92 -4.99
N ASN A 24 11.69 -7.74 -3.83
CA ASN A 24 11.65 -8.70 -2.75
C ASN A 24 10.24 -9.22 -2.58
N VAL A 25 10.08 -10.54 -2.55
CA VAL A 25 8.82 -11.19 -2.20
C VAL A 25 9.04 -12.03 -0.96
N TYR A 26 8.34 -11.72 0.11
CA TYR A 26 8.51 -12.38 1.40
C TYR A 26 7.23 -12.37 2.22
N ARG A 27 7.12 -13.25 3.20
CA ARG A 27 6.12 -13.15 4.26
C ARG A 27 6.80 -12.97 5.60
N THR A 28 6.09 -12.46 6.59
CA THR A 28 6.54 -12.44 7.98
C THR A 28 5.72 -13.41 8.82
N ASP A 29 6.36 -14.06 9.78
CA ASP A 29 5.65 -14.81 10.81
C ASP A 29 5.30 -13.93 12.02
N ALA A 30 4.67 -14.53 13.04
CA ALA A 30 4.27 -13.86 14.28
C ALA A 30 5.44 -13.23 15.07
N SER A 31 6.69 -13.61 14.78
CA SER A 31 7.91 -13.03 15.35
C SER A 31 8.50 -11.89 14.50
N ASN A 32 7.81 -11.49 13.42
CA ASN A 32 8.29 -10.59 12.37
C ASN A 32 9.51 -11.12 11.60
N LYS A 33 9.84 -12.41 11.71
CA LYS A 33 10.93 -13.00 10.91
C LYS A 33 10.47 -13.10 9.46
N LYS A 34 11.32 -12.59 8.56
CA LYS A 34 11.08 -12.62 7.11
C LYS A 34 11.43 -13.99 6.53
N HIS A 35 10.51 -14.54 5.75
CA HIS A 35 10.69 -15.74 4.93
C HIS A 35 10.68 -15.31 3.46
N ILE A 36 11.87 -15.29 2.84
CA ILE A 36 12.07 -14.74 1.50
C ILE A 36 11.77 -15.80 0.44
N LEU A 37 10.84 -15.48 -0.45
CA LEU A 37 10.48 -16.29 -1.62
C LEU A 37 11.23 -15.85 -2.88
N LEU A 38 11.46 -14.55 -3.05
CA LEU A 38 12.26 -13.97 -4.13
C LEU A 38 13.02 -12.75 -3.62
N SER A 39 14.25 -12.57 -4.09
CA SER A 39 15.03 -11.34 -3.89
C SER A 39 15.92 -11.12 -5.10
N VAL A 40 15.62 -10.08 -5.89
CA VAL A 40 16.45 -9.66 -7.04
C VAL A 40 16.73 -8.18 -6.93
N ALA A 41 17.92 -7.77 -7.38
CA ALA A 41 18.39 -6.39 -7.28
C ALA A 41 18.77 -5.83 -8.65
N GLN A 42 18.53 -4.54 -8.83
CA GLN A 42 18.93 -3.71 -9.98
C GLN A 42 18.60 -4.35 -11.33
N GLN A 43 17.42 -4.96 -11.43
CA GLN A 43 16.95 -5.57 -12.67
C GLN A 43 16.33 -4.51 -13.57
N PRO A 44 16.53 -4.57 -14.90
CA PRO A 44 15.95 -3.59 -15.80
C PRO A 44 14.44 -3.84 -16.00
N VAL A 45 13.68 -2.76 -16.13
CA VAL A 45 12.26 -2.81 -16.53
C VAL A 45 12.16 -3.13 -18.02
N THR A 46 11.18 -3.94 -18.41
CA THR A 46 10.93 -4.29 -19.81
C THR A 46 10.21 -3.16 -20.54
N SER A 47 10.23 -3.17 -21.88
CA SER A 47 9.63 -2.12 -22.72
C SER A 47 8.12 -1.89 -22.50
N ASN A 48 7.41 -2.87 -21.96
CA ASN A 48 5.99 -2.80 -21.62
C ASN A 48 5.73 -2.43 -20.13
N TYR A 49 6.72 -1.84 -19.45
CA TYR A 49 6.66 -1.43 -18.03
C TYR A 49 6.35 -2.59 -17.08
N GLN A 50 6.89 -3.77 -17.38
CA GLN A 50 6.84 -4.93 -16.50
C GLN A 50 8.21 -5.16 -15.86
N THR A 51 8.19 -5.81 -14.71
CA THR A 51 9.39 -6.51 -14.25
C THR A 51 9.66 -7.68 -15.19
N GLN A 52 10.89 -8.17 -15.19
CA GLN A 52 11.19 -9.48 -15.77
C GLN A 52 10.44 -10.57 -14.98
N SER A 53 10.26 -11.72 -15.62
CA SER A 53 9.78 -12.93 -14.96
C SER A 53 10.91 -13.55 -14.17
N HIS A 54 10.72 -13.70 -12.85
CA HIS A 54 11.70 -14.29 -11.95
C HIS A 54 11.17 -15.57 -11.34
N GLU A 55 11.98 -16.62 -11.36
CA GLU A 55 11.68 -17.87 -10.66
C GLU A 55 11.87 -17.70 -9.15
N THR A 56 10.90 -18.15 -8.36
CA THR A 56 10.98 -18.13 -6.89
C THR A 56 11.89 -19.22 -6.34
N ASN A 57 12.29 -19.08 -5.08
CA ASN A 57 12.74 -20.22 -4.28
C ASN A 57 11.63 -21.28 -4.16
N ASP A 58 12.03 -22.50 -3.82
CA ASP A 58 11.10 -23.59 -3.49
C ASP A 58 10.21 -23.21 -2.31
N THR A 59 8.92 -23.53 -2.38
CA THR A 59 7.98 -23.31 -1.28
C THR A 59 6.92 -24.41 -1.19
N GLU A 60 6.53 -24.74 0.04
CA GLU A 60 5.43 -25.65 0.37
C GLU A 60 4.09 -24.91 0.50
N ASP A 61 4.10 -23.59 0.37
CA ASP A 61 2.90 -22.78 0.56
C ASP A 61 1.86 -22.99 -0.54
N GLY A 62 0.60 -23.08 -0.12
CA GLY A 62 -0.54 -23.07 -1.03
C GLY A 62 -0.71 -21.72 -1.75
N LEU A 63 -1.39 -21.74 -2.90
CA LEU A 63 -1.62 -20.54 -3.73
C LEU A 63 -2.40 -19.42 -3.01
N SER A 64 -3.14 -19.73 -1.94
CA SER A 64 -3.87 -18.74 -1.13
C SER A 64 -2.99 -17.99 -0.13
N VAL A 65 -1.74 -18.41 0.08
CA VAL A 65 -0.83 -17.75 1.03
C VAL A 65 -0.47 -16.35 0.54
N ILE A 66 -0.59 -15.38 1.44
CA ILE A 66 -0.33 -13.97 1.16
C ILE A 66 1.13 -13.63 1.43
N TYR A 67 1.76 -13.02 0.43
CA TYR A 67 3.13 -12.52 0.45
C TYR A 67 3.14 -11.00 0.29
N ILE A 68 4.16 -10.37 0.85
CA ILE A 68 4.53 -8.98 0.65
C ILE A 68 5.46 -8.91 -0.57
N MET A 69 5.02 -8.20 -1.59
CA MET A 69 5.82 -7.72 -2.70
C MET A 69 6.34 -6.32 -2.35
N GLU A 70 7.63 -6.22 -2.10
CA GLU A 70 8.34 -4.98 -1.79
C GLU A 70 9.23 -4.63 -2.99
N MET A 71 9.05 -3.44 -3.55
CA MET A 71 9.78 -3.01 -4.73
C MET A 71 10.38 -1.62 -4.51
N ASN A 72 11.68 -1.49 -4.78
CA ASN A 72 12.31 -0.19 -4.92
C ASN A 72 12.52 0.09 -6.42
N LEU A 73 12.25 1.33 -6.84
CA LEU A 73 12.40 1.74 -8.24
C LEU A 73 13.56 2.72 -8.37
N TYR A 74 14.31 2.59 -9.45
CA TYR A 74 15.50 3.38 -9.74
C TYR A 74 15.41 4.02 -11.11
N ARG A 75 15.92 5.25 -11.21
CA ARG A 75 16.12 5.99 -12.44
C ARG A 75 17.61 5.99 -12.81
N LYS A 76 17.94 5.57 -14.03
CA LYS A 76 19.31 5.59 -14.57
C LYS A 76 19.66 6.94 -15.22
N HIS A 77 20.34 7.82 -14.50
CA HIS A 77 20.76 9.12 -15.02
C HIS A 77 22.29 9.26 -15.00
N GLY A 78 22.90 9.65 -16.13
CA GLY A 78 24.36 9.79 -16.24
C GLY A 78 25.13 8.51 -15.91
N GLY A 79 24.58 7.33 -16.26
CA GLY A 79 25.18 6.03 -15.98
C GLY A 79 25.02 5.53 -14.54
N LYS A 80 24.42 6.33 -13.63
CA LYS A 80 24.19 5.97 -12.22
C LYS A 80 22.71 5.71 -11.96
N LEU A 81 22.41 4.84 -11.00
CA LEU A 81 21.06 4.54 -10.54
C LEU A 81 20.71 5.38 -9.31
N PHE A 82 19.56 6.05 -9.34
CA PHE A 82 19.03 6.83 -8.24
C PHE A 82 17.68 6.26 -7.81
N SER A 83 17.50 5.99 -6.51
CA SER A 83 16.20 5.59 -5.96
C SER A 83 15.20 6.72 -6.18
N VAL A 84 14.05 6.43 -6.79
CA VAL A 84 13.01 7.43 -7.05
C VAL A 84 11.91 7.42 -5.99
N LEU A 85 11.91 6.39 -5.14
CA LEU A 85 11.00 6.28 -4.01
C LEU A 85 11.74 6.67 -2.73
N SER A 86 11.06 7.37 -1.83
CA SER A 86 11.57 7.70 -0.48
C SER A 86 11.72 6.46 0.40
N SER A 87 10.94 5.41 0.11
CA SER A 87 11.07 4.08 0.68
C SER A 87 10.48 3.04 -0.29
N PRO A 88 10.91 1.77 -0.22
CA PRO A 88 10.37 0.72 -1.09
C PRO A 88 8.84 0.61 -0.97
N ALA A 89 8.16 0.57 -2.11
CA ALA A 89 6.73 0.40 -2.16
C ALA A 89 6.38 -1.05 -1.79
N LYS A 90 5.33 -1.23 -0.98
CA LYS A 90 4.88 -2.55 -0.52
C LYS A 90 3.44 -2.80 -0.92
N LYS A 91 3.19 -3.98 -1.46
CA LYS A 91 1.85 -4.49 -1.80
C LYS A 91 1.77 -5.96 -1.42
N MET A 92 0.60 -6.42 -1.02
CA MET A 92 0.39 -7.84 -0.74
C MET A 92 -0.46 -8.49 -1.80
N TYR A 93 -0.07 -9.70 -2.16
CA TYR A 93 -0.76 -10.55 -3.10
C TYR A 93 -0.72 -11.98 -2.61
N THR A 94 -1.73 -12.76 -2.96
CA THR A 94 -1.65 -14.22 -2.83
C THR A 94 -0.58 -14.77 -3.78
N LEU A 95 0.02 -15.90 -3.43
CA LEU A 95 0.96 -16.60 -4.30
C LEU A 95 0.34 -16.91 -5.67
N GLY A 96 -0.93 -17.31 -5.70
CA GLY A 96 -1.70 -17.53 -6.92
C GLY A 96 -1.79 -16.28 -7.80
N GLU A 97 -2.11 -15.12 -7.22
CA GLU A 97 -2.17 -13.85 -7.98
C GLU A 97 -0.82 -13.47 -8.58
N MET A 98 0.29 -13.69 -7.85
CA MET A 98 1.63 -13.43 -8.37
C MET A 98 2.00 -14.40 -9.49
N ALA A 99 1.78 -15.70 -9.27
CA ALA A 99 2.09 -16.76 -10.24
C ALA A 99 1.26 -16.66 -11.52
N SER A 100 0.04 -16.10 -11.45
CA SER A 100 -0.83 -15.88 -12.61
C SER A 100 -0.65 -14.51 -13.27
N GLY A 101 0.31 -13.69 -12.83
CA GLY A 101 0.53 -12.34 -13.36
C GLY A 101 -0.58 -11.33 -13.05
N GLN A 102 -1.39 -11.59 -12.01
CA GLN A 102 -2.47 -10.74 -11.53
C GLN A 102 -2.06 -9.85 -10.35
N ALA A 103 -0.78 -9.83 -9.97
CA ALA A 103 -0.21 -9.00 -8.93
C ALA A 103 -0.06 -7.52 -9.35
N TYR A 104 -1.15 -6.91 -9.81
CA TYR A 104 -1.26 -5.48 -10.12
C TYR A 104 -2.72 -5.02 -10.02
N SER A 105 -2.93 -3.75 -9.67
CA SER A 105 -4.26 -3.13 -9.64
C SER A 105 -4.61 -2.45 -10.96
N LYS A 106 -5.89 -2.45 -11.31
CA LYS A 106 -6.43 -1.60 -12.40
C LYS A 106 -6.42 -0.11 -12.02
N ASN A 107 -6.39 0.20 -10.72
CA ASN A 107 -6.26 1.57 -10.23
C ASN A 107 -4.77 1.94 -10.15
N LYS A 108 -4.33 2.82 -11.04
CA LYS A 108 -2.91 3.20 -11.17
C LYS A 108 -2.27 3.59 -9.84
N ARG A 109 -2.97 4.33 -8.98
CA ARG A 109 -2.43 4.82 -7.69
C ARG A 109 -2.20 3.73 -6.65
N GLU A 110 -2.72 2.53 -6.89
CA GLU A 110 -2.48 1.37 -6.04
C GLU A 110 -1.23 0.59 -6.50
N ASN A 111 -0.65 0.92 -7.67
CA ASN A 111 0.58 0.33 -8.20
C ASN A 111 1.80 1.19 -7.84
N VAL A 112 3.00 0.67 -8.12
CA VAL A 112 4.21 1.47 -8.06
C VAL A 112 4.27 2.39 -9.26
N CYS A 113 4.33 3.69 -8.98
CA CYS A 113 4.31 4.74 -9.98
C CYS A 113 5.55 5.62 -9.87
N TYR A 114 6.08 6.05 -11.01
CA TYR A 114 7.07 7.12 -11.06
C TYR A 114 6.89 7.95 -12.32
N PHE A 115 6.77 9.27 -12.16
CA PHE A 115 6.59 10.17 -13.28
C PHE A 115 7.53 11.36 -13.15
N GLU A 116 8.15 11.76 -14.26
CA GLU A 116 8.95 12.96 -14.36
C GLU A 116 8.17 14.04 -15.12
N THR A 117 8.34 15.31 -14.71
CA THR A 117 7.86 16.42 -15.52
C THR A 117 8.73 16.58 -16.77
N LYS A 118 8.11 16.94 -17.89
CA LYS A 118 8.85 17.32 -19.11
C LYS A 118 9.25 18.81 -19.12
N ALA A 119 8.80 19.58 -18.12
CA ALA A 119 9.13 20.99 -17.98
C ALA A 119 10.61 21.14 -17.63
N GLN A 120 11.32 21.99 -18.37
CA GLN A 120 12.69 22.38 -18.07
C GLN A 120 12.67 23.66 -17.24
N THR A 121 13.40 23.67 -16.13
CA THR A 121 13.65 24.90 -15.36
C THR A 121 14.53 25.85 -16.19
N LYS A 122 14.19 27.14 -16.24
CA LYS A 122 15.02 28.18 -16.83
C LYS A 122 15.56 29.12 -15.73
N PRO A 123 16.60 29.93 -16.00
CA PRO A 123 17.00 31.00 -15.09
C PRO A 123 15.85 32.00 -14.88
N VAL A 124 15.68 32.50 -13.65
CA VAL A 124 14.66 33.52 -13.31
C VAL A 124 15.05 34.85 -13.96
N ASN A 125 14.16 35.44 -14.75
CA ASN A 125 14.36 36.80 -15.26
C ASN A 125 14.00 37.85 -14.19
N ASP A 126 14.40 39.10 -14.40
CA ASP A 126 14.23 40.21 -13.44
C ASP A 126 12.77 40.50 -13.04
N LYS A 127 11.79 39.88 -13.72
CA LYS A 127 10.36 39.99 -13.44
C LYS A 127 9.81 38.88 -12.54
N GLY A 128 10.57 37.81 -12.27
CA GLY A 128 10.22 36.76 -11.30
C GLY A 128 9.08 35.80 -11.71
N GLU A 129 8.47 35.98 -12.88
CA GLU A 129 7.24 35.27 -13.28
C GLU A 129 7.49 33.96 -14.08
N ASP A 130 8.66 33.78 -14.71
CA ASP A 130 8.82 32.80 -15.80
C ASP A 130 9.23 31.36 -15.41
N ASN A 131 9.30 31.02 -14.12
CA ASN A 131 9.78 29.68 -13.68
C ASN A 131 8.93 28.98 -12.60
N ILE A 132 7.74 29.49 -12.28
CA ILE A 132 6.87 28.83 -11.31
C ILE A 132 6.00 27.79 -12.03
N HIS A 133 6.39 26.51 -11.93
CA HIS A 133 5.56 25.40 -12.37
C HIS A 133 4.71 24.87 -11.21
N THR A 134 3.41 25.16 -11.25
CA THR A 134 2.46 24.63 -10.27
C THR A 134 2.16 23.16 -10.57
N VAL A 135 2.69 22.26 -9.74
CA VAL A 135 2.33 20.84 -9.77
C VAL A 135 1.09 20.65 -8.90
N GLN A 136 -0.07 20.44 -9.54
CA GLN A 136 -1.26 20.02 -8.81
C GLN A 136 -1.16 18.52 -8.50
N ILE A 137 -0.80 18.21 -7.26
CA ILE A 137 -0.92 16.85 -6.75
C ILE A 137 -2.38 16.66 -6.33
N THR A 138 -3.13 15.83 -7.07
CA THR A 138 -4.49 15.47 -6.64
C THR A 138 -4.41 14.69 -5.33
N CYS A 139 -4.88 15.30 -4.24
CA CYS A 139 -5.12 14.61 -2.99
C CYS A 139 -6.44 13.83 -3.11
N GLN A 140 -6.43 12.54 -2.79
CA GLN A 140 -7.69 11.80 -2.67
C GLN A 140 -8.48 12.36 -1.49
N LYS A 141 -9.79 12.51 -1.69
CA LYS A 141 -10.70 12.79 -0.58
C LYS A 141 -10.63 11.62 0.39
N ARG A 142 -10.62 11.92 1.70
CA ARG A 142 -10.66 10.89 2.74
C ARG A 142 -11.89 10.01 2.52
N ALA A 143 -11.70 8.70 2.60
CA ALA A 143 -12.76 7.74 2.32
C ALA A 143 -13.88 7.81 3.36
N PHE A 144 -13.53 7.68 4.65
CA PHE A 144 -14.48 7.74 5.74
C PHE A 144 -14.66 9.17 6.28
N ILE A 145 -15.91 9.59 6.48
CA ILE A 145 -16.26 10.90 7.01
C ILE A 145 -17.32 10.74 8.11
N ALA A 146 -17.07 11.32 9.28
CA ALA A 146 -18.11 11.54 10.28
C ALA A 146 -18.76 12.90 10.06
N LYS A 147 -20.10 12.93 9.86
CA LYS A 147 -20.81 14.20 9.64
C LYS A 147 -20.86 15.07 10.89
N GLU A 148 -21.01 14.46 12.06
CA GLU A 148 -20.93 15.14 13.37
C GLU A 148 -19.54 15.73 13.64
N TYR A 149 -18.48 15.02 13.22
CA TYR A 149 -17.09 15.38 13.45
C TYR A 149 -16.34 15.48 12.12
N PRO A 150 -16.51 16.60 11.38
CA PRO A 150 -15.92 16.77 10.06
C PRO A 150 -14.39 16.81 10.09
N VAL A 151 -13.77 16.72 8.91
CA VAL A 151 -12.31 16.76 8.73
C VAL A 151 -11.71 17.97 9.45
N GLY A 152 -10.76 17.73 10.35
CA GLY A 152 -10.08 18.76 11.13
C GLY A 152 -10.72 19.07 12.49
N SER A 153 -11.87 18.46 12.81
CA SER A 153 -12.44 18.51 14.15
C SER A 153 -11.53 17.80 15.17
N PRO A 154 -11.36 18.32 16.40
CA PRO A 154 -10.67 17.60 17.48
C PRO A 154 -11.24 16.22 17.76
N ASP A 155 -12.54 16.02 17.51
CA ASP A 155 -13.28 14.79 17.77
C ASP A 155 -13.41 13.88 16.53
N ASP A 156 -12.75 14.24 15.42
CA ASP A 156 -12.76 13.44 14.20
C ASP A 156 -12.21 12.03 14.47
N PRO A 157 -13.00 10.96 14.28
CA PRO A 157 -12.55 9.59 14.55
C PRO A 157 -11.61 9.05 13.48
N PHE A 158 -11.54 9.69 12.31
CA PHE A 158 -10.71 9.30 11.17
C PHE A 158 -9.54 10.27 10.96
N ASP A 159 -9.19 11.04 11.99
CA ASP A 159 -7.97 11.85 11.99
C ASP A 159 -6.75 10.96 11.81
N LYS A 160 -5.84 11.39 10.94
CA LYS A 160 -4.67 10.59 10.55
C LYS A 160 -3.75 10.32 11.74
N ASN A 161 -3.51 11.31 12.59
CA ASN A 161 -2.59 11.18 13.71
C ASN A 161 -3.16 10.22 14.77
N LYS A 162 -4.48 10.25 15.00
CA LYS A 162 -5.16 9.27 15.86
C LYS A 162 -5.01 7.85 15.32
N ILE A 163 -5.25 7.64 14.02
CA ILE A 163 -5.10 6.33 13.39
C ILE A 163 -3.65 5.84 13.45
N GLU A 164 -2.67 6.71 13.18
CA GLU A 164 -1.25 6.37 13.29
C GLU A 164 -0.84 6.03 14.72
N HIS A 165 -1.31 6.77 15.72
CA HIS A 165 -1.04 6.48 17.13
C HIS A 165 -1.64 5.13 17.56
N GLN A 166 -2.91 4.88 17.24
CA GLN A 166 -3.55 3.59 17.52
C GLN A 166 -2.86 2.45 16.79
N PHE A 167 -2.46 2.68 15.53
CA PHE A 167 -1.71 1.72 14.74
C PHE A 167 -0.38 1.36 15.40
N LEU A 168 0.44 2.35 15.78
CA LEU A 168 1.72 2.12 16.45
C LEU A 168 1.56 1.39 17.79
N SER A 169 0.57 1.80 18.60
CA SER A 169 0.26 1.13 19.87
C SER A 169 -0.09 -0.35 19.67
N ARG A 170 -0.90 -0.67 18.66
CA ARG A 170 -1.29 -2.05 18.34
C ARG A 170 -0.14 -2.87 17.79
N MET A 171 0.68 -2.30 16.89
CA MET A 171 1.88 -2.97 16.37
C MET A 171 2.89 -3.28 17.49
N ASN A 172 2.97 -2.41 18.51
CA ASN A 172 3.78 -2.62 19.70
C ASN A 172 3.10 -3.49 20.77
N ARG A 173 1.93 -4.06 20.47
CA ARG A 173 1.13 -4.91 21.38
C ARG A 173 0.78 -4.23 22.71
N SER A 174 0.79 -2.91 22.74
CA SER A 174 0.39 -2.10 23.90
C SER A 174 -1.13 -1.90 23.96
N SER A 175 -1.82 -2.12 22.83
CA SER A 175 -3.28 -2.18 22.75
C SER A 175 -3.69 -3.15 21.65
N TYR A 176 -4.99 -3.44 21.56
CA TYR A 176 -5.56 -4.38 20.60
C TYR A 176 -6.85 -3.82 19.99
N PRO A 177 -7.32 -4.35 18.84
CA PRO A 177 -8.66 -4.08 18.37
C PRO A 177 -9.69 -4.38 19.47
N ASN A 178 -10.50 -3.39 19.82
CA ASN A 178 -11.49 -3.47 20.88
C ASN A 178 -12.80 -2.88 20.39
N GLN A 179 -13.88 -3.66 20.46
CA GLN A 179 -15.23 -3.30 20.06
C GLN A 179 -16.08 -2.71 21.21
N GLY A 180 -15.53 -2.64 22.42
CA GLY A 180 -16.28 -2.30 23.62
C GLY A 180 -17.42 -3.29 23.86
N ASP A 181 -18.56 -2.78 24.33
CA ASP A 181 -19.76 -3.57 24.62
C ASP A 181 -20.63 -3.85 23.39
N THR A 182 -20.15 -3.53 22.19
CA THR A 182 -20.88 -3.81 20.96
C THR A 182 -20.81 -5.29 20.58
N SER A 183 -21.82 -5.78 19.85
CA SER A 183 -21.86 -7.17 19.34
C SER A 183 -20.93 -7.42 18.15
N LEU A 184 -19.81 -6.70 18.06
CA LEU A 184 -18.80 -6.78 17.00
C LEU A 184 -17.55 -7.58 17.41
N CYS A 185 -17.71 -8.53 18.35
CA CYS A 185 -16.60 -9.35 18.83
C CYS A 185 -15.97 -10.18 17.70
N GLY A 186 -16.75 -10.70 16.76
CA GLY A 186 -16.24 -11.44 15.60
C GLY A 186 -15.21 -10.64 14.78
N PRO A 187 -15.58 -9.46 14.22
CA PRO A 187 -14.63 -8.59 13.53
C PRO A 187 -13.42 -8.18 14.38
N ALA A 188 -13.61 -7.84 15.65
CA ALA A 188 -12.50 -7.47 16.54
C ALA A 188 -11.54 -8.63 16.77
N SER A 189 -12.06 -9.84 17.04
CA SER A 189 -11.26 -11.06 17.15
C SER A 189 -10.54 -11.40 15.86
N PHE A 190 -11.17 -11.23 14.69
CA PHE A 190 -10.52 -11.43 13.41
C PHE A 190 -9.30 -10.51 13.24
N PHE A 191 -9.47 -9.20 13.47
CA PHE A 191 -8.35 -8.24 13.36
C PHE A 191 -7.29 -8.45 14.46
N TYR A 192 -7.69 -8.92 15.65
CA TYR A 192 -6.74 -9.33 16.68
C TYR A 192 -5.89 -10.51 16.23
N CYS A 193 -6.51 -11.59 15.72
CA CYS A 193 -5.79 -12.75 15.21
C CYS A 193 -4.84 -12.34 14.08
N LEU A 194 -5.31 -11.48 13.17
CA LEU A 194 -4.49 -10.96 12.08
C LEU A 194 -3.29 -10.15 12.61
N LEU A 195 -3.49 -9.28 13.60
CA LEU A 195 -2.41 -8.53 14.24
C LEU A 195 -1.37 -9.44 14.88
N MET A 196 -1.79 -10.53 15.53
CA MET A 196 -0.90 -11.43 16.25
C MET A 196 -0.14 -12.38 15.32
N ASP A 197 -0.80 -12.93 14.30
CA ASP A 197 -0.23 -13.94 13.41
C ASP A 197 0.47 -13.31 12.18
N ARG A 198 -0.15 -12.30 11.59
CA ARG A 198 0.29 -11.61 10.36
C ARG A 198 0.18 -10.09 10.51
N PRO A 199 0.99 -9.48 11.40
CA PRO A 199 0.98 -8.04 11.68
C PRO A 199 1.20 -7.18 10.43
N ASP A 200 1.88 -7.73 9.43
CA ASP A 200 2.05 -7.13 8.12
C ASP A 200 0.70 -6.95 7.39
N ILE A 201 -0.12 -8.01 7.33
CA ILE A 201 -1.44 -7.95 6.68
C ILE A 201 -2.38 -7.03 7.45
N TYR A 202 -2.34 -7.07 8.78
CA TYR A 202 -3.09 -6.12 9.62
C TYR A 202 -2.73 -4.66 9.27
N LYS A 203 -1.44 -4.36 9.15
CA LYS A 203 -0.96 -3.03 8.76
C LYS A 203 -1.49 -2.59 7.40
N GLN A 204 -1.47 -3.48 6.40
CA GLN A 204 -2.03 -3.14 5.09
C GLN A 204 -3.52 -2.82 5.20
N ALA A 205 -4.29 -3.69 5.86
CA ALA A 205 -5.72 -3.53 5.98
C ALA A 205 -6.13 -2.19 6.60
N VAL A 206 -5.49 -1.78 7.70
CA VAL A 206 -5.76 -0.50 8.37
C VAL A 206 -5.45 0.68 7.45
N ASN A 207 -4.30 0.66 6.76
CA ASN A 207 -3.91 1.75 5.86
C ASN A 207 -4.83 1.87 4.65
N GLU A 208 -5.17 0.75 4.01
CA GLU A 208 -6.05 0.75 2.83
C GLU A 208 -7.48 1.14 3.18
N LEU A 209 -8.00 0.69 4.34
CA LEU A 209 -9.30 1.15 4.82
C LEU A 209 -9.30 2.66 5.05
N TRP A 210 -8.28 3.22 5.70
CA TRP A 210 -8.23 4.66 5.94
C TRP A 210 -8.06 5.47 4.64
N LEU A 211 -7.16 5.04 3.73
CA LEU A 211 -6.87 5.73 2.47
C LEU A 211 -7.99 5.60 1.44
N TYR A 212 -8.50 4.38 1.25
CA TYR A 212 -9.34 4.01 0.11
C TYR A 212 -10.75 3.58 0.51
N GLY A 213 -11.02 3.39 1.81
CA GLY A 213 -12.32 2.91 2.31
C GLY A 213 -12.54 1.43 2.10
N LYS A 214 -11.57 0.71 1.55
CA LYS A 214 -11.68 -0.70 1.14
C LYS A 214 -10.34 -1.40 1.32
N THR A 215 -10.38 -2.71 1.52
CA THR A 215 -9.17 -3.54 1.56
C THR A 215 -9.48 -4.98 1.16
N LYS A 216 -8.45 -5.74 0.83
CA LYS A 216 -8.51 -7.18 0.56
C LYS A 216 -7.55 -7.92 1.47
N ILE A 217 -8.06 -8.94 2.14
CA ILE A 217 -7.32 -9.83 3.04
C ILE A 217 -7.51 -11.26 2.55
N GLY A 218 -6.60 -11.74 1.69
CA GLY A 218 -6.76 -13.03 1.03
C GLY A 218 -8.02 -13.06 0.17
N ALA A 219 -8.94 -13.98 0.46
CA ALA A 219 -10.24 -14.05 -0.22
C ALA A 219 -11.28 -13.05 0.32
N LEU A 220 -11.06 -12.47 1.50
CA LEU A 220 -11.98 -11.50 2.10
C LEU A 220 -11.81 -10.14 1.43
N ASN A 221 -12.89 -9.62 0.83
CA ASN A 221 -12.94 -8.27 0.29
C ASN A 221 -13.85 -7.40 1.17
N ILE A 222 -13.29 -6.33 1.75
CA ILE A 222 -14.06 -5.33 2.49
C ILE A 222 -14.25 -4.14 1.56
N VAL A 223 -15.46 -4.00 1.02
CA VAL A 223 -15.84 -2.91 0.12
C VAL A 223 -17.20 -2.35 0.57
N PRO A 224 -17.20 -1.33 1.44
CA PRO A 224 -18.43 -0.68 1.88
C PRO A 224 -19.14 0.02 0.71
N SER A 225 -20.47 0.15 0.83
CA SER A 225 -21.22 1.04 -0.05
C SER A 225 -20.91 2.51 0.27
N ASN A 226 -21.20 3.42 -0.66
CA ASN A 226 -20.97 4.86 -0.45
C ASN A 226 -21.71 5.41 0.79
N SER A 227 -22.88 4.86 1.13
CA SER A 227 -23.62 5.27 2.32
C SER A 227 -22.93 4.86 3.62
N CYS A 228 -22.16 3.76 3.62
CA CYS A 228 -21.40 3.29 4.78
C CYS A 228 -20.07 4.03 4.99
N LEU A 229 -19.60 4.79 4.00
CA LEU A 229 -18.42 5.64 4.13
C LEU A 229 -18.70 6.94 4.91
N ILE A 230 -19.98 7.26 5.09
CA ILE A 230 -20.43 8.49 5.74
C ILE A 230 -21.15 8.10 7.03
N LEU A 231 -20.54 8.35 8.18
CA LEU A 231 -21.24 8.23 9.47
C LEU A 231 -22.26 9.38 9.59
N PRO A 232 -23.57 9.08 9.68
CA PRO A 232 -24.62 10.09 9.72
C PRO A 232 -24.61 10.83 11.07
N ALA A 233 -25.10 12.07 11.06
CA ALA A 233 -25.08 12.97 12.22
C ALA A 233 -26.13 12.64 13.31
N ASN A 234 -26.65 11.40 13.32
CA ASN A 234 -27.66 10.92 14.25
C ASN A 234 -27.58 9.39 14.43
N SER A 235 -26.39 8.79 14.31
CA SER A 235 -26.18 7.43 14.86
C SER A 235 -26.00 7.56 16.36
N GLY A 236 -27.13 7.79 17.05
CA GLY A 236 -27.19 8.07 18.47
C GLY A 236 -26.40 7.05 19.30
N HIS A 237 -25.83 7.58 20.38
CA HIS A 237 -25.33 6.88 21.57
C HIS A 237 -25.45 5.35 21.55
N ALA A 238 -24.36 4.68 21.22
CA ALA A 238 -24.01 3.42 21.88
C ALA A 238 -23.09 3.74 23.08
N THR A 239 -23.61 4.54 24.01
CA THR A 239 -23.08 4.67 25.37
C THR A 239 -24.14 4.12 26.31
N LYS A 240 -23.94 2.87 26.71
CA LYS A 240 -24.17 2.40 28.08
C LYS A 240 -23.02 1.48 28.43
#